data_AF-A0A1Q2YEZ3-F1
#
_entry.id   AF-A0A1Q2YEZ3-F1
#
_cell.length_a   1.000
_cell.length_b   1.000
_cell.length_c   1.000
_cell.angle_alpha   90.00
_cell.angle_beta   90.00
_cell.angle_gamma   90.00
#
_symmetry.space_group_name_H-M   'P 1'
#
loop_
_entity.id
_entity.type
_entity.pdbx_description
1 polymer ?
#
loop_
_entity_poly.entity_id
_entity_poly.type
_entity_poly.pdbx_seq_one_letter_code
_entity_poly.pdbx_strand_id
1 'polypeptide(L)'
;MDRADVIEHFLLSRCSRFNDSGQILQFLEQRYSYTGPQKNYLVLEPTDGGQYQVETKQQERKDAEEGNKFVSDKKNLTSATRKDNKYSSIKTKNEFKKFTRNSLKLQEEAAKKLHKLSKKNPSLLTRDVIDLKICKGILKFEDFVEMHALWNNYMEELLQNCKTVDVITAKLSSAEFVGAYFKVTHCPCPDNIGLEGIVLWESQTYILMIIPRKNNWKNNIIEQKVQIPYSAKECIGGLRMISKKKTRFTFDIEVDGDNVIEFEFLGDRMSIRSLDRANKKFKSHNVKDIQL
;
A
#
# COMPACT_ATOMS: atom_id res chain seq x y z
N MET A 1 5.72 -39.90 43.43
CA MET A 1 5.36 -41.33 43.32
C MET A 1 6.63 -42.12 43.23
N ASP A 2 6.73 -43.19 43.99
CA ASP A 2 7.93 -44.01 44.07
C ASP A 2 8.07 -44.82 42.77
N ARG A 3 9.24 -44.76 42.13
CA ARG A 3 9.52 -45.51 40.89
C ARG A 3 9.52 -47.03 41.07
N ALA A 4 9.35 -47.48 42.32
CA ALA A 4 9.38 -48.87 42.75
C ALA A 4 7.98 -49.48 42.95
N ASP A 5 6.89 -48.78 42.59
CA ASP A 5 5.53 -49.32 42.70
C ASP A 5 5.30 -50.48 41.71
N VAL A 6 5.62 -51.69 42.18
CA VAL A 6 5.55 -52.95 41.42
C VAL A 6 4.13 -53.23 40.91
N ILE A 7 3.12 -52.70 41.60
CA ILE A 7 1.69 -52.87 41.28
C ILE A 7 1.35 -52.23 39.93
N GLU A 8 1.86 -51.03 39.63
CA GLU A 8 1.55 -50.35 38.37
C GLU A 8 2.20 -51.08 37.19
N HIS A 9 3.42 -51.58 37.38
CA HIS A 9 4.09 -52.41 36.38
C HIS A 9 3.27 -53.66 36.04
N PHE A 10 2.77 -54.38 37.06
CA PHE A 10 1.93 -55.57 36.86
C PHE A 10 0.55 -55.26 36.25
N LEU A 11 -0.05 -54.10 36.56
CA LEU A 11 -1.30 -53.67 35.94
C LEU A 11 -1.10 -53.37 34.45
N LEU A 12 -0.02 -52.64 34.10
CA LEU A 12 0.30 -52.30 32.72
C LEU A 12 0.71 -53.54 31.91
N SER A 13 1.40 -54.51 32.51
CA SER A 13 1.79 -55.75 31.82
C SER A 13 0.59 -56.62 31.41
N ARG A 14 -0.59 -56.42 32.01
CA ARG A 14 -1.83 -57.09 31.60
C ARG A 14 -2.63 -56.33 30.54
N CYS A 15 -2.26 -55.08 30.24
CA CYS A 15 -2.88 -54.33 29.16
C CYS A 15 -2.35 -54.84 27.82
N SER A 16 -3.25 -55.11 26.88
CA SER A 16 -2.92 -55.63 25.54
C SER A 16 -1.89 -54.78 24.77
N ARG A 17 -1.80 -53.48 25.09
CA ARG A 17 -0.84 -52.53 24.51
C ARG A 17 0.61 -52.77 24.93
N PHE A 18 0.86 -53.37 26.09
CA PHE A 18 2.20 -53.59 26.66
C PHE A 18 2.51 -55.08 26.86
N ASN A 19 1.74 -55.96 26.21
CA ASN A 19 1.80 -57.41 26.40
C ASN A 19 3.11 -58.02 25.88
N ASP A 20 3.71 -57.39 24.88
CA ASP A 20 5.06 -57.66 24.42
C ASP A 20 5.96 -56.48 24.79
N SER A 21 7.08 -56.75 25.48
CA SER A 21 8.28 -55.90 25.64
C SER A 21 8.47 -55.06 26.91
N GLY A 22 9.77 -54.93 27.26
CA GLY A 22 10.35 -54.06 28.28
C GLY A 22 10.22 -52.55 28.04
N GLN A 23 9.22 -52.12 27.26
CA GLN A 23 8.87 -50.71 27.08
C GLN A 23 8.06 -50.14 28.27
N ILE A 24 7.55 -51.00 29.15
CA ILE A 24 6.82 -50.58 30.36
C ILE A 24 7.71 -49.70 31.24
N LEU A 25 8.98 -50.07 31.43
CA LEU A 25 9.93 -49.31 32.24
C LEU A 25 10.19 -47.92 31.65
N GLN A 26 10.43 -47.84 30.34
CA GLN A 26 10.62 -46.57 29.64
C GLN A 26 9.38 -45.67 29.71
N PHE A 27 8.19 -46.26 29.63
CA PHE A 27 6.93 -45.53 29.73
C PHE A 27 6.67 -45.00 31.15
N LEU A 28 6.99 -45.80 32.18
CA LEU A 28 6.93 -45.35 33.59
C LEU A 28 7.95 -44.25 33.86
N GLU A 29 9.17 -44.35 33.31
CA GLU A 29 10.18 -43.28 33.41
C GLU A 29 9.68 -41.97 32.80
N GLN A 30 9.03 -42.01 31.64
CA GLN A 30 8.46 -40.82 31.01
C GLN A 30 7.27 -40.25 31.78
N ARG A 31 6.36 -41.11 32.26
CA ARG A 31 5.12 -40.71 32.99
C ARG A 31 5.40 -40.01 34.32
N TYR A 32 6.48 -40.39 35.00
CA TYR A 32 6.87 -39.82 36.29
C TYR A 32 8.03 -38.83 36.20
N SER A 33 8.56 -38.58 35.00
CA SER A 33 9.60 -37.58 34.81
C SER A 33 9.06 -36.17 35.01
N TYR A 34 9.81 -35.35 35.76
CA TYR A 34 9.45 -33.94 36.00
C TYR A 34 9.48 -33.10 34.72
N THR A 35 10.31 -33.50 33.75
CA THR A 35 10.48 -32.85 32.44
C THR A 35 9.77 -33.59 31.31
N GLY A 36 8.95 -34.59 31.63
CA GLY A 36 8.27 -35.44 30.65
C GLY A 36 7.07 -34.78 30.00
N PRO A 37 6.57 -35.37 28.89
CA PRO A 37 5.34 -34.91 28.23
C PRO A 37 4.08 -35.17 29.08
N GLN A 38 4.14 -36.11 30.03
CA GLN A 38 3.02 -36.47 30.88
C GLN A 38 3.33 -36.07 32.33
N LYS A 39 2.41 -35.33 32.94
CA LYS A 39 2.51 -34.92 34.34
C LYS A 39 2.10 -36.07 35.26
N ASN A 40 2.80 -36.20 36.38
CA ASN A 40 2.53 -37.21 37.43
C ASN A 40 1.37 -36.84 38.37
N TYR A 41 0.60 -35.81 38.03
CA TYR A 41 -0.59 -35.37 38.75
C TYR A 41 -1.69 -35.04 37.75
N LEU A 42 -2.93 -35.31 38.14
CA LEU A 42 -4.11 -34.90 37.39
C LEU A 42 -4.56 -33.54 37.93
N VAL A 43 -4.55 -32.50 37.08
CA VAL A 43 -5.12 -31.20 37.44
C VAL A 43 -6.64 -31.33 37.44
N LEU A 44 -7.21 -31.41 38.63
CA LEU A 44 -8.65 -31.40 38.86
C LEU A 44 -9.10 -30.00 39.28
N GLU A 45 -8.72 -29.01 38.47
CA GLU A 45 -9.22 -27.66 38.60
C GLU A 45 -10.35 -27.47 37.58
N PRO A 46 -11.48 -26.86 37.96
CA PRO A 46 -12.46 -26.44 36.98
C PRO A 46 -11.75 -25.48 36.01
N THR A 47 -11.74 -25.80 34.72
CA THR A 47 -11.32 -24.83 33.70
C THR A 47 -12.15 -23.57 33.89
N ASP A 48 -11.51 -22.41 34.10
CA ASP A 48 -12.07 -21.09 34.48
C ASP A 48 -13.27 -20.55 33.67
N GLY A 49 -13.78 -21.30 32.70
CA GLY A 49 -15.01 -21.00 31.97
C GLY A 49 -16.27 -20.86 32.82
N GLY A 50 -16.26 -21.28 34.10
CA GLY A 50 -17.39 -21.09 35.03
C GLY A 50 -17.48 -19.68 35.61
N GLN A 51 -16.36 -19.14 36.12
CA GLN A 51 -16.30 -17.77 36.68
C GLN A 51 -16.40 -16.73 35.57
N TYR A 52 -15.74 -16.97 34.43
CA TYR A 52 -15.87 -16.11 33.25
C TYR A 52 -17.33 -15.96 32.80
N GLN A 53 -18.15 -17.01 32.78
CA GLN A 53 -19.55 -16.88 32.33
C GLN A 53 -20.44 -16.08 33.29
N VAL A 54 -20.18 -16.15 34.60
CA VAL A 54 -20.96 -15.41 35.60
C VAL A 54 -20.54 -13.95 35.63
N GLU A 55 -19.24 -13.67 35.60
CA GLU A 55 -18.71 -12.32 35.48
C GLU A 55 -19.12 -11.67 34.16
N THR A 56 -18.98 -12.37 33.03
CA THR A 56 -19.39 -11.86 31.71
C THR A 56 -20.89 -11.53 31.68
N LYS A 57 -21.78 -12.36 32.26
CA LYS A 57 -23.22 -12.05 32.31
C LYS A 57 -23.57 -10.88 33.23
N GLN A 58 -22.81 -10.67 34.31
CA GLN A 58 -22.99 -9.51 35.19
C GLN A 58 -22.41 -8.23 34.58
N GLN A 59 -21.26 -8.33 33.90
CA GLN A 59 -20.67 -7.25 33.11
C GLN A 59 -21.61 -6.88 31.96
N GLU A 60 -22.09 -7.83 31.16
CA GLU A 60 -23.01 -7.60 30.03
C GLU A 60 -24.30 -6.89 30.45
N ARG A 61 -24.83 -7.20 31.65
CA ARG A 61 -26.01 -6.50 32.20
C ARG A 61 -25.69 -5.06 32.62
N LYS A 62 -24.55 -4.83 33.28
CA LYS A 62 -24.10 -3.48 33.65
C LYS A 62 -23.75 -2.64 32.41
N ASP A 63 -23.07 -3.23 31.43
CA ASP A 63 -22.68 -2.62 30.16
C ASP A 63 -23.91 -2.33 29.27
N ALA A 64 -24.98 -3.13 29.36
CA ALA A 64 -26.25 -2.85 28.66
C ALA A 64 -27.02 -1.68 29.29
N GLU A 65 -27.00 -1.55 30.61
CA GLU A 65 -27.64 -0.43 31.33
C GLU A 65 -26.86 0.89 31.19
N GLU A 66 -25.52 0.85 31.27
CA GLU A 66 -24.66 2.01 31.02
C GLU A 66 -24.60 2.36 29.52
N GLY A 67 -24.57 1.35 28.64
CA GLY A 67 -24.58 1.52 27.19
C GLY A 67 -25.86 2.21 26.70
N ASN A 68 -27.02 1.93 27.29
CA ASN A 68 -28.26 2.61 26.92
C ASN A 68 -28.28 4.09 27.32
N LYS A 69 -27.72 4.46 28.48
CA LYS A 69 -27.55 5.87 28.89
C LYS A 69 -26.51 6.61 28.03
N PHE A 70 -25.39 5.94 27.71
CA PHE A 70 -24.33 6.52 26.88
C PHE A 70 -24.74 6.70 25.41
N VAL A 71 -25.59 5.80 24.88
CA VAL A 71 -26.14 5.90 23.52
C VAL A 71 -27.20 7.00 23.41
N SER A 72 -28.03 7.23 24.44
CA SER A 72 -28.96 8.37 24.45
C SER A 72 -28.24 9.71 24.50
N ASP A 73 -27.17 9.83 25.31
CA ASP A 73 -26.40 11.08 25.40
C ASP A 73 -25.56 11.33 24.14
N LYS A 74 -24.98 10.30 23.52
CA LYS A 74 -24.31 10.43 22.21
C LYS A 74 -25.27 10.81 21.08
N LYS A 75 -26.52 10.33 21.04
CA LYS A 75 -27.48 10.72 19.98
C LYS A 75 -27.85 12.20 20.07
N ASN A 76 -27.93 12.75 21.28
CA ASN A 76 -28.20 14.17 21.51
C ASN A 76 -26.96 15.06 21.26
N LEU A 77 -25.75 14.59 21.58
CA LEU A 77 -24.51 15.34 21.33
C LEU A 77 -24.03 15.27 19.87
N THR A 78 -24.24 14.13 19.18
CA THR A 78 -23.82 13.93 17.78
C THR A 78 -24.78 14.54 16.76
N SER A 79 -26.05 14.74 17.09
CA SER A 79 -26.99 15.44 16.19
C SER A 79 -26.76 16.96 16.15
N ALA A 80 -26.23 17.54 17.23
CA ALA A 80 -25.85 18.94 17.31
C ALA A 80 -24.48 19.24 16.66
N THR A 81 -23.50 18.32 16.75
CA THR A 81 -22.13 18.51 16.19
C THR A 81 -21.93 17.96 14.78
N ARG A 82 -22.87 17.15 14.24
CA ARG A 82 -22.80 16.67 12.83
C ARG A 82 -23.33 17.66 11.80
N LYS A 83 -23.96 18.75 12.23
CA LYS A 83 -24.30 19.85 11.34
C LYS A 83 -23.01 20.64 11.07
N ASP A 84 -22.44 20.39 9.90
CA ASP A 84 -21.46 21.23 9.23
C ASP A 84 -20.02 21.26 9.78
N ASN A 85 -19.40 20.08 9.93
CA ASN A 85 -17.96 20.03 9.68
C ASN A 85 -17.72 20.45 8.22
N LYS A 86 -17.28 21.71 8.04
CA LYS A 86 -16.86 22.32 6.76
C LYS A 86 -15.91 21.42 5.95
N TYR A 87 -15.22 20.51 6.65
CA TYR A 87 -14.27 19.54 6.09
C TYR A 87 -14.67 18.10 6.45
N SER A 88 -15.71 17.57 5.78
CA SER A 88 -16.03 16.14 5.87
C SER A 88 -15.12 15.34 4.94
N SER A 89 -14.36 14.39 5.48
CA SER A 89 -13.47 13.51 4.69
C SER A 89 -14.20 12.74 3.59
N ILE A 90 -15.47 12.41 3.81
CA ILE A 90 -16.33 11.74 2.82
C ILE A 90 -16.68 12.69 1.68
N LYS A 91 -17.03 13.96 1.99
CA LYS A 91 -17.30 14.98 0.98
C LYS A 91 -16.04 15.23 0.13
N THR A 92 -14.87 15.40 0.75
CA THR A 92 -13.60 15.60 0.05
C THR A 92 -13.26 14.42 -0.88
N LYS A 93 -13.42 13.17 -0.41
CA LYS A 93 -13.20 11.99 -1.26
C LYS A 93 -14.16 11.95 -2.46
N ASN A 94 -15.42 12.30 -2.26
CA ASN A 94 -16.41 12.32 -3.33
C ASN A 94 -16.11 13.43 -4.36
N GLU A 95 -15.76 14.63 -3.91
CA GLU A 95 -15.36 15.73 -4.78
C GLU A 95 -14.07 15.41 -5.54
N PHE A 96 -13.06 14.82 -4.89
CA PHE A 96 -11.83 14.37 -5.55
C PHE A 96 -12.09 13.29 -6.61
N LYS A 97 -13.00 12.36 -6.32
CA LYS A 97 -13.45 11.35 -7.29
C LYS A 97 -14.15 11.98 -8.48
N LYS A 98 -15.06 12.95 -8.26
CA LYS A 98 -15.73 13.69 -9.33
C LYS A 98 -14.73 14.46 -10.17
N PHE A 99 -13.81 15.18 -9.53
CA PHE A 99 -12.72 15.89 -10.18
C PHE A 99 -11.89 14.97 -11.06
N THR A 100 -11.35 13.89 -10.52
CA THR A 100 -10.52 12.93 -11.27
C THR A 100 -11.26 12.37 -12.48
N ARG A 101 -12.53 11.98 -12.31
CA ARG A 101 -13.36 11.45 -13.40
C ARG A 101 -13.63 12.49 -14.49
N ASN A 102 -13.93 13.73 -14.10
CA ASN A 102 -14.21 14.81 -15.04
C ASN A 102 -12.95 15.19 -15.82
N SER A 103 -11.81 15.31 -15.14
CA SER A 103 -10.52 15.61 -15.75
C SER A 103 -10.09 14.55 -16.77
N LEU A 104 -10.21 13.26 -16.41
CA LEU A 104 -9.91 12.16 -17.34
C LEU A 104 -10.87 12.16 -18.54
N LYS A 105 -12.17 12.41 -18.32
CA LYS A 105 -13.15 12.49 -19.41
C LYS A 105 -12.86 13.63 -20.38
N LEU A 106 -12.54 14.82 -19.86
CA LEU A 106 -12.17 15.99 -20.67
C LEU A 106 -10.93 15.70 -21.52
N GLN A 107 -9.91 15.04 -20.94
CA GLN A 107 -8.72 14.62 -21.67
C GLN A 107 -9.02 13.61 -22.77
N GLU A 108 -9.86 12.62 -22.51
CA GLU A 108 -10.25 11.65 -23.54
C GLU A 108 -11.03 12.29 -24.69
N GLU A 109 -11.95 13.22 -24.38
CA GLU A 109 -12.68 13.98 -25.39
C GLU A 109 -11.76 14.87 -26.21
N ALA A 110 -10.81 15.55 -25.55
CA ALA A 110 -9.80 16.35 -26.20
C ALA A 110 -8.90 15.50 -27.10
N ALA A 111 -8.43 14.36 -26.62
CA ALA A 111 -7.61 13.42 -27.40
C ALA A 111 -8.36 12.89 -28.63
N LYS A 112 -9.65 12.54 -28.49
CA LYS A 112 -10.49 12.11 -29.63
C LYS A 112 -10.67 13.22 -30.67
N LYS A 113 -10.92 14.46 -30.22
CA LYS A 113 -11.05 15.62 -31.12
C LYS A 113 -9.72 15.94 -31.81
N LEU A 114 -8.62 15.92 -31.06
CA LEU A 114 -7.28 16.15 -31.57
C LEU A 114 -6.89 15.09 -32.61
N HIS A 115 -7.17 13.82 -32.35
CA HIS A 115 -6.92 12.73 -33.30
C HIS A 115 -7.71 12.93 -34.62
N LYS A 116 -8.97 13.35 -34.54
CA LYS A 116 -9.77 13.68 -35.75
C LYS A 116 -9.21 14.88 -36.51
N LEU A 117 -8.69 15.89 -35.82
CA LEU A 117 -8.07 17.07 -36.43
C LEU A 117 -6.72 16.75 -37.04
N SER A 118 -5.89 15.96 -36.36
CA SER A 118 -4.59 15.51 -36.84
C SER A 118 -4.70 14.74 -38.16
N LYS A 119 -5.73 13.89 -38.31
CA LYS A 119 -6.01 13.21 -39.59
C LYS A 119 -6.29 14.17 -40.75
N LYS A 120 -6.83 15.36 -40.48
CA LYS A 120 -7.10 16.37 -41.51
C LYS A 120 -5.90 17.28 -41.75
N ASN A 121 -5.24 17.70 -40.67
CA ASN A 121 -4.10 18.62 -40.68
C ASN A 121 -2.95 18.02 -39.83
N PRO A 122 -2.04 17.27 -40.45
CA PRO A 122 -0.92 16.63 -39.74
C PRO A 122 0.01 17.61 -39.04
N SER A 123 0.19 18.83 -39.58
CA SER A 123 1.04 19.89 -39.02
C SER A 123 0.56 20.49 -37.69
N LEU A 124 -0.67 20.17 -37.27
CA LEU A 124 -1.27 20.67 -36.04
C LEU A 124 -0.63 20.06 -34.78
N LEU A 125 -0.07 18.84 -34.89
CA LEU A 125 0.64 18.19 -33.79
C LEU A 125 2.09 18.68 -33.63
N THR A 126 2.61 19.42 -34.62
CA THR A 126 3.95 20.00 -34.58
C THR A 126 4.00 21.29 -33.75
N ARG A 127 2.85 21.94 -33.55
CA ARG A 127 2.71 23.15 -32.71
C ARG A 127 2.23 22.77 -31.32
N ASP A 128 2.50 23.63 -30.34
CA ASP A 128 2.03 23.39 -28.97
C ASP A 128 0.49 23.39 -28.94
N VAL A 129 -0.06 22.28 -28.44
CA VAL A 129 -1.49 21.94 -28.52
C VAL A 129 -2.29 22.73 -27.48
N ILE A 130 -1.63 23.47 -26.57
CA ILE A 130 -2.26 24.24 -25.49
C ILE A 130 -3.23 25.29 -26.02
N ASP A 131 -2.84 26.03 -27.08
CA ASP A 131 -3.60 27.17 -27.57
C ASP A 131 -4.92 26.77 -28.22
N LEU A 132 -5.09 25.47 -28.49
CA LEU A 132 -6.35 24.94 -28.95
C LEU A 132 -7.40 25.09 -27.87
N LYS A 133 -8.55 25.67 -28.23
CA LYS A 133 -9.74 25.78 -27.37
C LYS A 133 -10.14 24.44 -26.73
N ILE A 134 -9.77 23.33 -27.35
CA ILE A 134 -10.04 21.96 -26.91
C ILE A 134 -9.29 21.61 -25.61
N CYS A 135 -8.14 22.23 -25.35
CA CYS A 135 -7.25 21.94 -24.22
C CYS A 135 -7.44 22.87 -23.01
N LYS A 136 -8.29 23.90 -23.10
CA LYS A 136 -8.43 24.95 -22.07
C LYS A 136 -8.86 24.48 -20.68
N GLY A 137 -9.47 23.30 -20.56
CA GLY A 137 -9.91 22.72 -19.28
C GLY A 137 -8.99 21.61 -18.74
N ILE A 138 -7.85 21.38 -19.37
CA ILE A 138 -6.93 20.30 -19.00
C ILE A 138 -5.88 20.87 -18.04
N LEU A 139 -5.59 20.11 -16.98
CA LEU A 139 -4.51 20.43 -16.05
C LEU A 139 -3.18 20.50 -16.81
N LYS A 140 -2.48 21.61 -16.63
CA LYS A 140 -1.15 21.82 -17.21
C LYS A 140 -0.11 21.26 -16.27
N PHE A 141 0.99 20.77 -16.82
CA PHE A 141 2.10 20.26 -16.02
C PHE A 141 2.87 21.41 -15.35
N GLU A 142 2.98 22.52 -16.06
CA GLU A 142 3.67 23.74 -15.67
C GLU A 142 3.16 24.29 -14.33
N ASP A 143 1.85 24.16 -14.08
CA ASP A 143 1.20 24.59 -12.83
C ASP A 143 1.69 23.81 -11.59
N PHE A 144 2.36 22.67 -11.76
CA PHE A 144 2.82 21.79 -10.68
C PHE A 144 4.34 21.76 -10.51
N VAL A 145 5.09 22.49 -11.33
CA VAL A 145 6.57 22.51 -11.25
C VAL A 145 7.05 23.04 -9.90
N GLU A 146 6.38 24.04 -9.35
CA GLU A 146 6.69 24.57 -8.00
C GLU A 146 6.50 23.54 -6.90
N MET A 147 5.51 22.64 -7.05
CA MET A 147 5.28 21.55 -6.10
C MET A 147 6.44 20.55 -6.11
N HIS A 148 7.04 20.31 -7.29
CA HIS A 148 8.23 19.49 -7.40
C HIS A 148 9.47 20.16 -6.80
N ALA A 149 9.65 21.47 -7.03
CA ALA A 149 10.73 22.23 -6.41
C ALA A 149 10.66 22.18 -4.86
N LEU A 150 9.46 22.28 -4.30
CA LEU A 150 9.24 22.12 -2.85
C LEU A 150 9.65 20.71 -2.36
N TRP A 151 9.34 19.69 -3.15
CA TRP A 151 9.70 18.31 -2.84
C TRP A 151 11.23 18.07 -2.90
N ASN A 152 11.93 18.71 -3.84
CA ASN A 152 13.41 18.64 -3.91
C ASN A 152 14.04 19.23 -2.65
N ASN A 153 13.60 20.42 -2.21
CA ASN A 153 14.09 21.03 -0.98
C ASN A 153 13.84 20.14 0.25
N TYR A 154 12.66 19.51 0.33
CA TYR A 154 12.34 18.54 1.38
C TYR A 154 13.28 17.34 1.36
N MET A 155 13.58 16.78 0.18
CA MET A 155 14.49 15.64 0.06
C MET A 155 15.94 16.00 0.37
N GLU A 156 16.39 17.19 -0.03
CA GLU A 156 17.71 17.72 0.31
C GLU A 156 17.87 17.80 1.84
N GLU A 157 16.91 18.40 2.54
CA GLU A 157 16.91 18.47 4.01
C GLU A 157 16.83 17.08 4.66
N LEU A 158 15.99 16.19 4.14
CA LEU A 158 15.82 14.83 4.67
C LEU A 158 17.12 14.01 4.58
N LEU A 159 17.89 14.21 3.51
CA LEU A 159 19.08 13.42 3.18
C LEU A 159 20.42 14.07 3.56
N GLN A 160 20.44 15.36 3.93
CA GLN A 160 21.64 16.15 4.23
C GLN A 160 22.67 15.47 5.16
N ASN A 161 22.22 14.65 6.11
CA ASN A 161 23.08 13.99 7.10
C ASN A 161 23.26 12.47 6.87
N CYS A 162 22.83 11.95 5.72
CA CYS A 162 22.87 10.52 5.43
C CYS A 162 24.16 10.14 4.70
N LYS A 163 25.02 9.33 5.34
CA LYS A 163 26.29 8.89 4.76
C LYS A 163 26.25 7.51 4.10
N THR A 164 25.25 6.69 4.44
CA THR A 164 25.14 5.29 4.01
C THR A 164 23.85 5.07 3.22
N VAL A 165 23.93 4.28 2.15
CA VAL A 165 22.78 3.91 1.30
C VAL A 165 21.65 3.27 2.12
N ASP A 166 21.98 2.46 3.13
CA ASP A 166 20.97 1.84 4.01
C ASP A 166 20.15 2.87 4.80
N VAL A 167 20.79 3.94 5.27
CA VAL A 167 20.10 5.01 6.00
C VAL A 167 19.25 5.85 5.05
N ILE A 168 19.76 6.11 3.84
CA ILE A 168 19.02 6.82 2.79
C ILE A 168 17.77 6.03 2.41
N THR A 169 17.92 4.76 2.08
CA THR A 169 16.81 3.88 1.69
C THR A 169 15.79 3.70 2.81
N ALA A 170 16.23 3.60 4.08
CA ALA A 170 15.34 3.57 5.23
C ALA A 170 14.51 4.86 5.35
N LYS A 171 15.14 6.04 5.24
CA LYS A 171 14.42 7.32 5.25
C LYS A 171 13.44 7.44 4.09
N LEU A 172 13.88 7.12 2.88
CA LEU A 172 13.04 7.14 1.67
C LEU A 172 11.84 6.19 1.80
N SER A 173 12.01 5.02 2.44
CA SER A 173 10.90 4.09 2.66
C SER A 173 9.77 4.69 3.51
N SER A 174 10.08 5.64 4.40
CA SER A 174 9.11 6.34 5.24
C SER A 174 8.66 7.70 4.70
N ALA A 175 9.33 8.22 3.67
CA ALA A 175 9.13 9.56 3.17
C ALA A 175 7.83 9.73 2.38
N GLU A 176 7.45 10.99 2.17
CA GLU A 176 6.32 11.38 1.32
C GLU A 176 6.79 11.67 -0.11
N PHE A 177 6.01 11.18 -1.07
CA PHE A 177 6.33 11.28 -2.49
C PHE A 177 5.31 12.11 -3.28
N VAL A 178 4.43 12.86 -2.60
CA VAL A 178 3.60 13.86 -3.27
C VAL A 178 4.50 15.02 -3.68
N GLY A 179 4.52 15.36 -4.97
CA GLY A 179 5.49 16.29 -5.55
C GLY A 179 6.73 15.62 -6.17
N ALA A 180 6.94 14.31 -5.95
CA ALA A 180 8.06 13.60 -6.57
C ALA A 180 7.89 13.48 -8.08
N TYR A 181 8.98 13.55 -8.84
CA TYR A 181 8.99 13.29 -10.27
C TYR A 181 9.32 11.82 -10.53
N PHE A 182 8.33 11.04 -10.96
CA PHE A 182 8.46 9.60 -11.17
C PHE A 182 8.46 9.26 -12.65
N LYS A 183 9.27 8.27 -13.03
CA LYS A 183 9.31 7.64 -14.35
C LYS A 183 9.00 6.16 -14.24
N VAL A 184 8.07 5.67 -15.05
CA VAL A 184 7.67 4.27 -15.08
C VAL A 184 8.64 3.47 -15.94
N THR A 185 9.44 2.60 -15.33
CA THR A 185 10.36 1.70 -16.07
C THR A 185 9.67 0.43 -16.52
N HIS A 186 8.85 -0.16 -15.66
CA HIS A 186 8.16 -1.42 -15.94
C HIS A 186 6.67 -1.32 -15.57
N CYS A 187 5.78 -1.80 -16.45
CA CYS A 187 4.35 -1.91 -16.19
C CYS A 187 3.71 -3.06 -16.96
N PRO A 188 2.69 -3.75 -16.43
CA PRO A 188 1.93 -4.75 -17.20
C PRO A 188 1.20 -4.16 -18.41
N CYS A 189 0.92 -2.85 -18.38
CA CYS A 189 0.34 -2.11 -19.49
C CYS A 189 1.45 -1.37 -20.25
N PRO A 190 1.78 -1.76 -21.51
CA PRO A 190 2.86 -1.14 -22.28
C PRO A 190 2.67 0.36 -22.52
N ASP A 191 1.42 0.84 -22.58
CA ASP A 191 1.12 2.26 -22.75
C ASP A 191 1.57 3.13 -21.58
N ASN A 192 1.77 2.53 -20.40
CA ASN A 192 2.21 3.24 -19.20
C ASN A 192 3.73 3.23 -19.00
N ILE A 193 4.46 2.37 -19.74
CA ILE A 193 5.92 2.33 -19.67
C ILE A 193 6.46 3.65 -20.22
N GLY A 194 7.54 4.18 -19.65
CA GLY A 194 8.18 5.42 -20.09
C GLY A 194 7.40 6.70 -19.77
N LEU A 195 6.22 6.60 -19.15
CA LEU A 195 5.50 7.75 -18.62
C LEU A 195 6.29 8.34 -17.44
N GLU A 196 6.52 9.64 -17.51
CA GLU A 196 7.20 10.42 -16.48
C GLU A 196 6.33 11.60 -16.04
N GLY A 197 6.40 12.00 -14.77
CA GLY A 197 5.58 13.10 -14.30
C GLY A 197 5.59 13.28 -12.79
N ILE A 198 4.96 14.38 -12.35
CA ILE A 198 4.92 14.75 -10.93
C ILE A 198 3.75 14.04 -10.25
N VAL A 199 3.98 13.45 -9.09
CA VAL A 199 2.95 12.80 -8.29
C VAL A 199 2.05 13.84 -7.63
N LEU A 200 0.76 13.83 -7.96
CA LEU A 200 -0.24 14.69 -7.33
C LEU A 200 -0.84 14.05 -6.09
N TRP A 201 -1.05 12.72 -6.14
CA TRP A 201 -1.69 12.01 -5.05
C TRP A 201 -1.28 10.55 -5.03
N GLU A 202 -0.94 10.09 -3.84
CA GLU A 202 -0.61 8.70 -3.58
C GLU A 202 -1.80 7.98 -2.93
N SER A 203 -2.31 6.95 -3.61
CA SER A 203 -3.33 6.05 -3.07
C SER A 203 -2.73 4.72 -2.63
N GLN A 204 -3.54 3.81 -2.10
CA GLN A 204 -3.07 2.46 -1.75
C GLN A 204 -2.77 1.60 -2.99
N THR A 205 -3.46 1.82 -4.11
CA THR A 205 -3.42 0.91 -5.27
C THR A 205 -2.95 1.58 -6.56
N TYR A 206 -3.06 2.89 -6.64
CA TYR A 206 -2.70 3.73 -7.77
C TYR A 206 -1.86 4.93 -7.34
N ILE A 207 -1.06 5.45 -8.26
CA ILE A 207 -0.40 6.75 -8.16
C ILE A 207 -1.06 7.66 -9.20
N LEU A 208 -1.50 8.83 -8.76
CA LEU A 208 -2.02 9.87 -9.63
C LEU A 208 -0.91 10.84 -9.95
N MET A 209 -0.57 10.98 -11.23
CA MET A 209 0.54 11.80 -11.70
C MET A 209 0.05 12.80 -12.75
N ILE A 210 0.72 13.94 -12.84
CA ILE A 210 0.58 14.90 -13.93
C ILE A 210 1.76 14.70 -14.89
N ILE A 211 1.45 14.43 -16.15
CA ILE A 211 2.46 14.13 -17.17
C ILE A 211 2.69 15.36 -18.05
N PRO A 212 3.95 15.75 -18.30
CA PRO A 212 4.26 16.83 -19.23
C PRO A 212 3.85 16.48 -20.65
N ARG A 213 3.71 17.51 -21.48
CA ARG A 213 3.52 17.31 -22.92
C ARG A 213 4.85 16.86 -23.49
N LYS A 214 4.96 15.59 -23.90
CA LYS A 214 6.19 15.03 -24.44
C LYS A 214 5.98 14.67 -25.91
N ASN A 215 6.68 15.38 -26.78
CA ASN A 215 6.80 14.96 -28.17
C ASN A 215 7.84 13.82 -28.21
N ASN A 216 7.50 12.68 -28.83
CA ASN A 216 8.46 11.66 -29.25
C ASN A 216 9.19 10.84 -28.16
N TRP A 217 8.55 10.45 -27.05
CA TRP A 217 9.23 9.61 -26.04
C TRP A 217 9.56 8.17 -26.53
N LYS A 218 8.85 7.67 -27.54
CA LYS A 218 9.01 6.30 -28.10
C LYS A 218 10.07 6.16 -29.19
N ASN A 219 10.82 7.20 -29.54
CA ASN A 219 11.86 7.12 -30.59
C ASN A 219 12.96 6.07 -30.31
N ASN A 220 13.07 5.59 -29.07
CA ASN A 220 14.00 4.52 -28.68
C ASN A 220 13.46 3.10 -28.91
N ILE A 221 12.22 2.94 -29.38
CA ILE A 221 11.63 1.63 -29.69
C ILE A 221 11.81 1.40 -31.20
N ILE A 222 12.72 0.48 -31.56
CA ILE A 222 13.04 0.11 -32.94
C ILE A 222 11.75 -0.18 -33.72
N GLU A 223 11.53 0.62 -34.76
CA GLU A 223 10.32 0.65 -35.58
C GLU A 223 10.03 -0.71 -36.23
N GLN A 224 8.87 -1.30 -35.92
CA GLN A 224 8.22 -2.23 -36.83
C GLN A 224 6.72 -1.89 -36.95
N LYS A 225 6.42 -1.11 -38.00
CA LYS A 225 5.12 -1.03 -38.70
C LYS A 225 3.86 -0.79 -37.84
N VAL A 226 3.76 0.35 -37.16
CA VAL A 226 2.46 1.03 -36.94
C VAL A 226 2.64 2.55 -37.04
N GLN A 227 2.21 3.13 -38.16
CA GLN A 227 2.18 4.56 -38.46
C GLN A 227 1.01 5.28 -37.77
N ILE A 228 1.10 5.47 -36.46
CA ILE A 228 0.41 6.60 -35.81
C ILE A 228 1.48 7.24 -34.95
N PRO A 229 2.05 8.40 -35.33
CA PRO A 229 3.28 8.85 -34.70
C PRO A 229 3.08 9.32 -33.26
N TYR A 230 1.85 9.35 -32.72
CA TYR A 230 1.57 9.74 -31.32
C TYR A 230 0.23 9.17 -30.87
N SER A 231 0.11 8.76 -29.61
CA SER A 231 -1.23 8.71 -29.01
C SER A 231 -1.63 10.16 -28.72
N ALA A 232 -2.78 10.63 -29.22
CA ALA A 232 -3.25 12.00 -28.97
C ALA A 232 -3.29 12.39 -27.47
N LYS A 233 -3.27 11.38 -26.59
CA LYS A 233 -3.11 11.52 -25.14
C LYS A 233 -1.73 12.07 -24.74
N GLU A 234 -0.65 11.63 -25.38
CA GLU A 234 0.73 12.02 -25.07
C GLU A 234 1.00 13.49 -25.45
N CYS A 235 0.53 13.94 -26.61
CA CYS A 235 0.65 15.34 -27.04
C CYS A 235 -0.08 16.32 -26.12
N ILE A 236 -1.17 15.88 -25.51
CA ILE A 236 -1.97 16.67 -24.56
C ILE A 236 -1.35 16.64 -23.15
N GLY A 237 -0.65 15.56 -22.81
CA GLY A 237 -0.15 15.30 -21.45
C GLY A 237 -1.30 15.15 -20.45
N GLY A 238 -1.09 15.71 -19.26
CA GLY A 238 -2.09 15.85 -18.22
C GLY A 238 -2.15 14.66 -17.25
N LEU A 239 -3.20 14.66 -16.43
CA LEU A 239 -3.50 13.64 -15.41
C LEU A 239 -3.43 12.20 -15.95
N ARG A 240 -2.70 11.33 -15.25
CA ARG A 240 -2.69 9.88 -15.46
C ARG A 240 -2.76 9.16 -14.12
N MET A 241 -3.45 8.03 -14.12
CA MET A 241 -3.58 7.16 -12.97
C MET A 241 -2.93 5.82 -13.29
N ILE A 242 -1.84 5.52 -12.60
CA ILE A 242 -1.01 4.33 -12.84
C ILE A 242 -1.18 3.35 -11.69
N SER A 243 -1.44 2.08 -11.99
CA SER A 243 -1.50 1.02 -10.99
C SER A 243 -0.14 0.82 -10.33
N LYS A 244 -0.12 0.62 -9.02
CA LYS A 244 1.07 0.22 -8.26
C LYS A 244 1.41 -1.26 -8.43
N LYS A 245 0.43 -2.07 -8.84
CA LYS A 245 0.60 -3.50 -8.93
C LYS A 245 1.52 -3.88 -10.09
N LYS A 246 2.59 -4.63 -9.82
CA LYS A 246 3.59 -5.08 -10.79
C LYS A 246 4.26 -3.95 -11.59
N THR A 247 4.34 -2.76 -11.01
CA THR A 247 4.98 -1.60 -11.63
C THR A 247 6.26 -1.22 -10.92
N ARG A 248 7.23 -0.74 -11.71
CA ARG A 248 8.46 -0.15 -11.21
C ARG A 248 8.51 1.32 -11.59
N PHE A 249 8.98 2.09 -10.64
CA PHE A 249 9.12 3.53 -10.78
C PHE A 249 10.55 3.89 -10.42
N THR A 250 11.09 4.83 -11.18
CA THR A 250 12.40 5.46 -10.97
C THR A 250 12.18 6.92 -10.66
N PHE A 251 13.06 7.48 -9.85
CA PHE A 251 13.07 8.89 -9.52
C PHE A 251 14.48 9.31 -9.17
N ASP A 252 14.75 10.57 -9.47
CA ASP A 252 16.08 11.15 -9.33
C ASP A 252 16.08 12.12 -8.16
N ILE A 253 17.15 12.10 -7.37
CA ILE A 253 17.39 13.07 -6.31
C ILE A 253 18.74 13.73 -6.58
N GLU A 254 18.73 15.05 -6.65
CA GLU A 254 19.92 15.87 -6.71
C GLU A 254 20.50 16.00 -5.30
N VAL A 255 21.75 15.60 -5.11
CA VAL A 255 22.50 15.69 -3.84
C VAL A 255 23.79 16.49 -4.08
N ASP A 256 24.05 17.48 -3.22
CA ASP A 256 25.27 18.30 -3.24
C ASP A 256 25.60 18.94 -4.61
N GLY A 257 24.61 19.62 -5.21
CA GLY A 257 24.80 20.55 -6.33
C GLY A 257 24.96 19.94 -7.73
N ASP A 258 25.53 18.73 -7.86
CA ASP A 258 25.74 18.08 -9.19
C ASP A 258 25.58 16.55 -9.19
N ASN A 259 25.52 15.87 -8.04
CA ASN A 259 25.39 14.41 -8.02
C ASN A 259 23.92 14.01 -8.05
N VAL A 260 23.49 13.42 -9.16
CA VAL A 260 22.14 12.84 -9.28
C VAL A 260 22.19 11.37 -8.89
N ILE A 261 21.40 11.00 -7.87
CA ILE A 261 21.23 9.61 -7.47
C ILE A 261 19.87 9.12 -7.98
N GLU A 262 19.89 8.15 -8.88
CA GLU A 262 18.69 7.46 -9.36
C GLU A 262 18.29 6.37 -8.37
N PHE A 263 17.04 6.39 -7.94
CA PHE A 263 16.43 5.36 -7.11
C PHE A 263 15.32 4.65 -7.86
N GLU A 264 15.24 3.33 -7.70
CA GLU A 264 14.12 2.52 -8.18
C GLU A 264 13.32 1.97 -7.00
N PHE A 265 11.99 1.97 -7.13
CA PHE A 265 11.12 1.30 -6.19
C PHE A 265 10.03 0.46 -6.85
N LEU A 266 9.61 -0.58 -6.11
CA LEU A 266 8.53 -1.49 -6.50
C LEU A 266 7.19 -0.95 -6.02
N GLY A 267 6.26 -0.71 -6.94
CA GLY A 267 4.93 -0.19 -6.64
C GLY A 267 4.13 -1.06 -5.66
N ASP A 268 4.25 -2.39 -5.76
CA ASP A 268 3.57 -3.34 -4.86
C ASP A 268 3.93 -3.12 -3.38
N ARG A 269 5.16 -2.66 -3.12
CA ARG A 269 5.66 -2.38 -1.77
C ARG A 269 5.21 -1.01 -1.24
N MET A 270 4.80 -0.11 -2.13
CA MET A 270 4.32 1.23 -1.81
C MET A 270 2.81 1.30 -1.57
N SER A 271 2.13 0.16 -1.41
CA SER A 271 0.67 0.13 -1.19
C SER A 271 0.22 0.70 0.17
N ILE A 272 1.12 0.71 1.14
CA ILE A 272 0.90 1.34 2.46
C ILE A 272 1.16 2.83 2.32
N ARG A 273 0.33 3.67 2.95
CA ARG A 273 0.51 5.12 2.97
C ARG A 273 1.83 5.49 3.65
N SER A 274 2.53 6.51 3.15
CA SER A 274 3.76 7.07 3.74
C SER A 274 3.73 7.12 5.28
N LEU A 275 2.70 7.77 5.85
CA LEU A 275 2.52 7.91 7.32
C LEU A 275 2.48 6.58 8.07
N ASP A 276 1.92 5.53 7.46
CA ASP A 276 1.78 4.22 8.07
C ASP A 276 3.02 3.35 7.86
N ARG A 277 3.93 3.70 6.93
CA ARG A 277 5.13 2.89 6.63
C ARG A 277 6.09 2.84 7.79
N ALA A 278 6.34 3.97 8.44
CA ALA A 278 7.31 4.06 9.54
C ALA A 278 6.89 3.21 10.77
N ASN A 279 5.59 3.16 11.07
CA ASN A 279 5.08 2.58 12.31
C ASN A 279 4.57 1.13 12.16
N LYS A 280 4.52 0.60 10.94
CA LYS A 280 3.93 -0.72 10.68
C LYS A 280 4.97 -1.83 10.87
N LYS A 281 4.59 -2.86 11.63
CA LYS A 281 5.35 -4.11 11.70
C LYS A 281 5.16 -4.91 10.40
N PHE A 282 6.19 -4.97 9.57
CA PHE A 282 6.17 -5.73 8.32
C PHE A 282 6.33 -7.22 8.57
N LYS A 283 5.57 -8.03 7.83
CA LYS A 283 5.76 -9.48 7.77
C LYS A 283 6.47 -9.81 6.46
N SER A 284 7.37 -10.79 6.51
CA SER A 284 8.02 -11.30 5.30
C SER A 284 6.96 -11.97 4.41
N HIS A 285 6.68 -11.35 3.26
CA HIS A 285 5.80 -11.90 2.23
C HIS A 285 6.63 -12.48 1.09
N ASN A 286 6.15 -13.56 0.47
CA ASN A 286 6.82 -14.19 -0.66
C ASN A 286 7.02 -13.18 -1.80
N VAL A 287 8.21 -13.17 -2.40
CA VAL A 287 8.63 -12.14 -3.35
C VAL A 287 8.47 -12.66 -4.77
N LYS A 288 7.25 -12.55 -5.31
CA LYS A 288 6.92 -13.03 -6.66
C LYS A 288 7.24 -12.02 -7.77
N ASP A 289 7.47 -10.76 -7.41
CA ASP A 289 7.46 -9.63 -8.34
C ASP A 289 8.86 -9.05 -8.64
N ILE A 290 9.94 -9.68 -8.14
CA ILE A 290 11.34 -9.27 -8.44
C ILE A 290 11.77 -9.68 -9.86
N GLN A 291 11.18 -10.74 -10.44
CA GLN A 291 11.59 -11.28 -11.75
C GLN A 291 10.89 -10.64 -12.95
N LEU A 292 10.20 -9.51 -12.76
CA LEU A 292 9.70 -8.70 -13.88
C LEU A 292 10.84 -8.02 -14.62
#